data_AF-A0A970RI22-F1
#
_entry.id   AF-A0A970RI22-F1
#
_cell.length_a   1.000
_cell.length_b   1.000
_cell.length_c   1.000
_cell.angle_alpha   90.00
_cell.angle_beta   90.00
_cell.angle_gamma   90.00
#
_symmetry.space_group_name_H-M   'P 1'
#
loop_
_entity.id
_entity.type
_entity.pdbx_description
1 polymer ?
#
loop_
_entity_poly.entity_id
_entity_poly.type
_entity_poly.pdbx_seq_one_letter_code
_entity_poly.pdbx_strand_id
1 'polypeptide(L)'
;MTDISQIIVAPEKESLPLDMTMNRNGARVFVEIGFGNGEFLAHLAGRNPDDVFWGVEMSRSCILRALKRIQKNVPENAFLVCCDARFFLKECVPSRSLNGVFMNFPCPWPKKKHSKRRVSSGDFSSVIANVLKPGGIFELATDEEWYGMEVRNALSTVPGLKLESWAVNPERKVTTKYERKWIGMGKKIYLSRFVKTDADADTNTASPGRTEQMHVRVSGKGSLDRFLKEIYDRGEGDRETLWVCKKNYASPDGVHLLEIVATDGAFEQKFFLQFVQREEDVLVKIAPYSSPFLTPAVKGAIEGTAEKLKSFLGRPDAPEKHI
;
A
#
# COMPACT_ATOMS: atom_id res chain seq x y z
N MET A 1 -24.57 4.95 -15.23
CA MET A 1 -23.74 4.70 -14.02
C MET A 1 -22.30 4.95 -14.43
N THR A 2 -21.58 5.84 -13.76
CA THR A 2 -20.13 6.02 -13.99
C THR A 2 -19.44 4.71 -13.64
N ASP A 3 -18.59 4.22 -14.54
CA ASP A 3 -17.80 3.02 -14.29
C ASP A 3 -16.84 3.30 -13.13
N ILE A 4 -16.96 2.50 -12.07
CA ILE A 4 -16.14 2.65 -10.86
C ILE A 4 -14.66 2.39 -11.17
N SER A 5 -14.37 1.59 -12.21
CA SER A 5 -13.00 1.31 -12.67
C SER A 5 -12.27 2.56 -13.17
N GLN A 6 -12.99 3.61 -13.55
CA GLN A 6 -12.40 4.88 -14.00
C GLN A 6 -11.90 5.74 -12.83
N ILE A 7 -12.33 5.46 -11.61
CA ILE A 7 -11.98 6.23 -10.41
C ILE A 7 -11.12 5.39 -9.46
N ILE A 8 -11.46 4.12 -9.25
CA ILE A 8 -10.69 3.24 -8.38
C ILE A 8 -9.63 2.51 -9.20
N VAL A 9 -8.38 2.81 -8.92
CA VAL A 9 -7.22 2.14 -9.52
C VAL A 9 -6.73 1.08 -8.55
N ALA A 10 -6.55 -0.14 -9.06
CA ALA A 10 -6.07 -1.30 -8.32
C ALA A 10 -4.63 -1.61 -8.78
N PRO A 11 -3.59 -1.05 -8.14
CA PRO A 11 -2.24 -1.08 -8.72
C PRO A 11 -1.66 -2.49 -8.85
N GLU A 12 -2.16 -3.47 -8.09
CA GLU A 12 -1.84 -4.89 -8.25
C GLU A 12 -2.26 -5.49 -9.60
N LYS A 13 -3.16 -4.81 -10.33
CA LYS A 13 -3.63 -5.20 -11.68
C LYS A 13 -3.01 -4.37 -12.80
N GLU A 14 -2.26 -3.32 -12.46
CA GLU A 14 -1.70 -2.39 -13.43
C GLU A 14 -0.23 -2.71 -13.75
N SER A 15 0.28 -2.03 -14.77
CA SER A 15 1.73 -1.90 -14.99
C SER A 15 2.30 -0.86 -14.02
N LEU A 16 3.45 -1.17 -13.41
CA LEU A 16 4.14 -0.27 -12.50
C LEU A 16 5.44 0.26 -13.14
N PRO A 17 5.85 1.50 -12.83
CA PRO A 17 5.12 2.46 -12.01
C PRO A 17 3.85 2.96 -12.73
N LEU A 18 2.87 3.44 -11.97
CA LEU A 18 1.60 3.93 -12.51
C LEU A 18 1.80 5.20 -13.35
N ASP A 19 0.98 5.37 -14.38
CA ASP A 19 0.80 6.67 -15.02
C ASP A 19 0.00 7.59 -14.10
N MET A 20 0.73 8.37 -13.29
CA MET A 20 0.14 9.31 -12.35
C MET A 20 -0.63 10.46 -13.02
N THR A 21 -0.46 10.66 -14.33
CA THR A 21 -1.18 11.69 -15.09
C THR A 21 -2.48 11.17 -15.70
N MET A 22 -2.68 9.84 -15.75
CA MET A 22 -3.83 9.21 -16.41
C MET A 22 -4.05 9.76 -17.83
N ASN A 23 -2.97 9.83 -18.61
CA ASN A 23 -2.87 10.39 -19.97
C ASN A 23 -3.15 11.90 -20.09
N ARG A 24 -3.18 12.65 -18.97
CA ARG A 24 -3.33 14.11 -18.98
C ARG A 24 -1.96 14.79 -19.02
N ASN A 25 -1.35 14.80 -20.20
CA ASN A 25 -0.03 15.40 -20.43
C ASN A 25 0.05 16.84 -19.91
N GLY A 26 1.08 17.14 -19.12
CA GLY A 26 1.31 18.47 -18.56
C GLY A 26 0.52 18.79 -17.29
N ALA A 27 -0.42 17.93 -16.85
CA ALA A 27 -1.14 18.13 -15.61
C ALA A 27 -0.20 18.05 -14.40
N ARG A 28 -0.45 18.89 -13.39
CA ARG A 28 0.22 18.73 -12.09
C ARG A 28 -0.43 17.57 -11.35
N VAL A 29 0.37 16.80 -10.63
CA VAL A 29 -0.12 15.62 -9.91
C VAL A 29 -0.01 15.85 -8.41
N PHE A 30 -1.11 15.62 -7.70
CA PHE A 30 -1.19 15.72 -6.26
C PHE A 30 -1.68 14.42 -5.63
N VAL A 31 -1.16 14.09 -4.44
CA VAL A 31 -1.61 12.93 -3.66
C VAL A 31 -2.14 13.39 -2.30
N GLU A 32 -3.31 12.92 -1.87
CA GLU A 32 -3.76 12.97 -0.48
C GLU A 32 -3.61 11.58 0.16
N ILE A 33 -2.80 11.50 1.23
CA ILE A 33 -2.60 10.28 2.01
C ILE A 33 -3.57 10.26 3.18
N GLY A 34 -4.31 9.15 3.32
CA GLY A 34 -5.29 8.99 4.40
C GLY A 34 -6.46 9.96 4.25
N PHE A 35 -7.02 10.09 3.04
CA PHE A 35 -8.04 11.08 2.71
C PHE A 35 -9.35 10.94 3.50
N GLY A 36 -9.55 9.84 4.24
CA GLY A 36 -10.73 9.63 5.07
C GLY A 36 -12.03 9.65 4.25
N ASN A 37 -12.87 10.66 4.42
CA ASN A 37 -14.14 10.74 3.67
C ASN A 37 -13.99 11.30 2.24
N GLY A 38 -12.78 11.65 1.82
CA GLY A 38 -12.46 12.15 0.47
C GLY A 38 -12.92 13.58 0.21
N GLU A 39 -13.30 14.33 1.24
CA GLU A 39 -13.83 15.68 1.08
C GLU A 39 -12.77 16.68 0.61
N PHE A 40 -11.58 16.62 1.19
CA PHE A 40 -10.47 17.48 0.81
C PHE A 40 -10.01 17.18 -0.63
N LEU A 41 -9.74 15.91 -0.93
CA LEU A 41 -9.44 15.44 -2.29
C LEU A 41 -10.45 15.93 -3.33
N ALA A 42 -11.76 15.66 -3.11
CA ALA A 42 -12.79 16.03 -4.07
C ALA A 42 -12.91 17.56 -4.26
N HIS A 43 -12.73 18.33 -3.19
CA HIS A 43 -12.77 19.79 -3.26
C HIS A 43 -11.57 20.35 -4.01
N LEU A 44 -10.36 19.81 -3.79
CA LEU A 44 -9.18 20.20 -4.57
C LEU A 44 -9.36 19.84 -6.04
N ALA A 45 -9.80 18.63 -6.35
CA ALA A 45 -10.02 18.18 -7.72
C ALA A 45 -11.04 19.04 -8.46
N GLY A 46 -12.18 19.35 -7.82
CA GLY A 46 -13.21 20.21 -8.42
C GLY A 46 -12.78 21.66 -8.64
N ARG A 47 -11.84 22.19 -7.85
CA ARG A 47 -11.33 23.57 -8.02
C ARG A 47 -10.18 23.69 -9.02
N ASN A 48 -9.54 22.58 -9.36
CA ASN A 48 -8.36 22.54 -10.22
C ASN A 48 -8.54 21.46 -11.30
N PRO A 49 -9.47 21.65 -12.26
CA PRO A 49 -9.82 20.63 -13.26
C PRO A 49 -8.65 20.24 -14.19
N ASP A 50 -7.64 21.10 -14.31
CA ASP A 50 -6.46 20.86 -15.15
C ASP A 50 -5.39 19.99 -14.45
N ASP A 51 -5.50 19.79 -13.14
CA ASP A 51 -4.59 18.99 -12.34
C ASP A 51 -5.18 17.61 -12.05
N VAL A 52 -4.33 16.65 -11.67
CA VAL A 52 -4.71 15.27 -11.30
C VAL A 52 -4.52 15.05 -9.81
N PHE A 53 -5.51 14.42 -9.18
CA PHE A 53 -5.53 14.16 -7.75
C PHE A 53 -5.68 12.67 -7.45
N TRP A 54 -4.80 12.15 -6.61
CA TRP A 54 -4.82 10.76 -6.16
C TRP A 54 -5.11 10.70 -4.67
N GLY A 55 -6.08 9.90 -4.26
CA GLY A 55 -6.35 9.58 -2.87
C GLY A 55 -5.88 8.18 -2.52
N VAL A 56 -5.07 8.04 -1.47
CA VAL A 56 -4.65 6.73 -0.96
C VAL A 56 -5.20 6.48 0.43
N GLU A 57 -5.86 5.34 0.64
CA GLU A 57 -6.50 4.99 1.91
C GLU A 57 -6.63 3.47 2.07
N MET A 58 -6.46 2.97 3.30
CA MET A 58 -6.59 1.53 3.61
C MET A 58 -8.03 1.11 3.90
N SER A 59 -8.86 2.04 4.39
CA SER A 59 -10.25 1.77 4.72
C SER A 59 -11.14 1.72 3.47
N ARG A 60 -11.61 0.52 3.10
CA ARG A 60 -12.61 0.33 2.03
C ARG A 60 -13.88 1.17 2.24
N SER A 61 -14.29 1.36 3.50
CA SER A 61 -15.45 2.21 3.83
C SER A 61 -15.21 3.69 3.48
N CYS A 62 -13.98 4.16 3.64
CA CYS A 62 -13.55 5.51 3.26
C CYS A 62 -13.50 5.66 1.74
N ILE A 63 -12.91 4.69 1.03
CA ILE A 63 -12.91 4.62 -0.45
C ILE A 63 -14.33 4.75 -1.01
N LEU A 64 -15.30 4.00 -0.49
CA LEU A 64 -16.70 4.06 -0.96
C LEU A 64 -17.36 5.44 -0.72
N ARG A 65 -17.01 6.12 0.39
CA ARG A 65 -17.52 7.46 0.67
C ARG A 65 -16.90 8.50 -0.27
N ALA A 66 -15.59 8.40 -0.51
CA ALA A 66 -14.88 9.27 -1.43
C ALA A 66 -15.37 9.08 -2.88
N LEU A 67 -15.55 7.82 -3.32
CA LEU A 67 -16.09 7.49 -4.64
C LEU A 67 -17.43 8.19 -4.91
N LYS A 68 -18.40 8.05 -3.99
CA LYS A 68 -19.71 8.72 -4.12
C LYS A 68 -19.59 10.24 -4.21
N ARG A 69 -18.59 10.82 -3.54
CA ARG A 69 -18.36 12.27 -3.55
C ARG A 69 -17.71 12.73 -4.85
N ILE A 70 -16.72 11.99 -5.35
CA ILE A 70 -16.04 12.26 -6.63
C ILE A 70 -17.03 12.14 -7.78
N GLN A 71 -17.79 11.04 -7.85
CA GLN A 71 -18.81 10.83 -8.89
C GLN A 71 -19.84 11.95 -8.99
N LYS A 72 -20.11 12.66 -7.90
CA LYS A 72 -21.10 13.75 -7.87
C LYS A 72 -20.51 15.11 -8.26
N ASN A 73 -19.25 15.38 -7.95
CA ASN A 73 -18.73 16.75 -7.92
C ASN A 73 -17.41 16.98 -8.70
N VAL A 74 -16.84 15.94 -9.32
CA VAL A 74 -15.47 16.01 -9.86
C VAL A 74 -15.43 15.54 -11.32
N PRO A 75 -14.86 16.35 -12.24
CA PRO A 75 -14.84 16.06 -13.67
C PRO A 75 -13.60 15.25 -14.07
N GLU A 76 -13.58 13.97 -13.66
CA GLU A 76 -12.66 12.94 -14.22
C GLU A 76 -11.17 13.07 -13.85
N ASN A 77 -10.80 13.95 -12.91
CA ASN A 77 -9.42 14.21 -12.53
C ASN A 77 -9.04 13.73 -11.11
N ALA A 78 -9.84 12.86 -10.49
CA ALA A 78 -9.57 12.29 -9.18
C ALA A 78 -9.65 10.77 -9.17
N PHE A 79 -8.59 10.13 -8.67
CA PHE A 79 -8.40 8.69 -8.63
C PHE A 79 -8.19 8.21 -7.19
N LEU A 80 -8.65 7.01 -6.88
CA LEU A 80 -8.63 6.41 -5.55
C LEU A 80 -7.87 5.09 -5.57
N VAL A 81 -6.99 4.90 -4.59
CA VAL A 81 -6.21 3.68 -4.42
C VAL A 81 -6.41 3.14 -3.01
N CYS A 82 -6.67 1.83 -2.92
CA CYS A 82 -6.94 1.13 -1.67
C CYS A 82 -5.73 0.30 -1.21
N CYS A 83 -4.64 0.92 -0.75
CA CYS A 83 -3.45 0.21 -0.24
C CYS A 83 -2.66 1.03 0.80
N ASP A 84 -1.58 0.45 1.35
CA ASP A 84 -0.71 1.14 2.32
C ASP A 84 0.03 2.26 1.58
N ALA A 85 -0.04 3.48 2.11
CA ALA A 85 0.52 4.65 1.46
C ALA A 85 2.05 4.62 1.33
N ARG A 86 2.77 3.95 2.24
CA ARG A 86 4.23 3.79 2.12
C ARG A 86 4.55 2.92 0.91
N PHE A 87 3.84 1.80 0.76
CA PHE A 87 3.98 0.94 -0.41
C PHE A 87 3.58 1.67 -1.69
N PHE A 88 2.42 2.36 -1.70
CA PHE A 88 1.97 3.11 -2.87
C PHE A 88 3.03 4.09 -3.37
N LEU A 89 3.54 4.96 -2.48
CA LEU A 89 4.52 5.95 -2.87
C LEU A 89 5.85 5.33 -3.30
N LYS A 90 6.27 4.24 -2.65
CA LYS A 90 7.57 3.63 -2.92
C LYS A 90 7.58 2.81 -4.21
N GLU A 91 6.51 2.05 -4.45
CA GLU A 91 6.48 1.01 -5.50
C GLU A 91 5.58 1.38 -6.68
N CYS A 92 4.56 2.20 -6.46
CA CYS A 92 3.58 2.53 -7.51
C CYS A 92 3.81 3.90 -8.14
N VAL A 93 4.45 4.83 -7.43
CA VAL A 93 4.64 6.21 -7.90
C VAL A 93 6.04 6.37 -8.49
N PRO A 94 6.19 6.87 -9.74
CA PRO A 94 7.50 7.18 -10.30
C PRO A 94 8.23 8.25 -9.49
N SER A 95 9.55 8.16 -9.38
CA SER A 95 10.39 9.21 -8.80
C SER A 95 10.17 10.56 -9.50
N ARG A 96 10.25 11.65 -8.73
CA ARG A 96 10.12 13.04 -9.22
C ARG A 96 8.89 13.26 -10.11
N SER A 97 7.75 12.66 -9.76
CA SER A 97 6.51 12.76 -10.55
C SER A 97 5.45 13.67 -9.92
N LEU A 98 5.49 13.85 -8.60
CA LEU A 98 4.44 14.56 -7.86
C LEU A 98 4.75 16.05 -7.68
N ASN A 99 3.74 16.90 -7.89
CA ASN A 99 3.77 18.32 -7.59
C ASN A 99 3.39 18.62 -6.13
N GLY A 100 2.64 17.74 -5.48
CA GLY A 100 2.44 17.86 -4.05
C GLY A 100 1.84 16.64 -3.38
N VAL A 101 2.06 16.52 -2.08
CA VAL A 101 1.52 15.48 -1.23
C VAL A 101 0.92 16.12 0.02
N PHE A 102 -0.32 15.77 0.33
CA PHE A 102 -1.07 16.26 1.48
C PHE A 102 -1.32 15.11 2.46
N MET A 103 -1.12 15.37 3.75
CA MET A 103 -1.43 14.44 4.83
C MET A 103 -2.17 15.19 5.95
N ASN A 104 -3.48 14.98 6.03
CA ASN A 104 -4.35 15.71 6.95
C ASN A 104 -4.75 14.83 8.15
N PHE A 105 -4.35 15.24 9.36
CA PHE A 105 -4.71 14.61 10.64
C PHE A 105 -4.38 13.12 10.74
N PRO A 106 -3.15 12.69 10.39
CA PRO A 106 -2.75 11.30 10.54
C PRO A 106 -2.78 10.86 12.01
N CYS A 107 -2.99 9.57 12.26
CA CYS A 107 -3.03 9.04 13.63
C CYS A 107 -1.66 9.24 14.32
N PRO A 108 -1.60 9.91 15.49
CA PRO A 108 -0.33 10.31 16.09
C PRO A 108 0.38 9.16 16.84
N TRP A 109 -0.33 8.08 17.15
CA TRP A 109 0.19 6.91 17.89
C TRP A 109 1.02 7.26 19.14
N PRO A 110 0.40 7.81 20.20
CA PRO A 110 1.12 8.38 21.35
C PRO A 110 1.90 7.34 22.20
N LYS A 111 1.49 6.06 22.14
CA LYS A 111 2.15 5.01 22.93
C LYS A 111 3.48 4.61 22.27
N LYS A 112 4.59 4.62 23.02
CA LYS A 112 5.94 4.25 22.53
C LYS A 112 5.99 2.92 21.77
N LYS A 113 5.23 1.90 22.21
CA LYS A 113 5.13 0.61 21.50
C LYS A 113 4.57 0.70 20.07
N HIS A 114 3.93 1.81 19.71
CA HIS A 114 3.39 2.07 18.38
C HIS A 114 4.22 3.09 17.60
N SER A 115 5.40 3.50 18.08
CA SER A 115 6.23 4.51 17.42
C SER A 115 6.54 4.16 15.97
N LYS A 116 6.81 2.87 15.68
CA LYS A 116 7.05 2.33 14.33
C LYS A 116 5.90 2.57 13.33
N ARG A 117 4.71 2.98 13.79
CA ARG A 117 3.54 3.31 12.96
C ARG A 117 3.44 4.80 12.63
N ARG A 118 4.29 5.65 13.24
CA ARG A 118 4.29 7.09 13.01
C ARG A 118 4.96 7.41 11.68
N VAL A 119 4.52 8.50 11.08
CA VAL A 119 5.03 9.05 9.81
C VAL A 119 6.52 9.38 9.88
N SER A 120 6.99 9.77 11.07
CA SER A 120 8.39 10.04 11.40
C SER A 120 9.28 8.79 11.43
N SER A 121 8.72 7.58 11.34
CA SER A 121 9.47 6.33 11.45
C SER A 121 9.71 5.67 10.10
N GLY A 122 10.85 4.97 9.99
CA GLY A 122 11.23 4.24 8.79
C GLY A 122 11.74 5.15 7.67
N ASP A 123 11.50 4.75 6.43
CA ASP A 123 11.96 5.41 5.21
C ASP A 123 10.96 6.42 4.62
N PHE A 124 9.81 6.66 5.28
CA PHE A 124 8.72 7.46 4.71
C PHE A 124 9.14 8.88 4.30
N SER A 125 9.91 9.58 5.15
CA SER A 125 10.40 10.93 4.83
C SER A 125 11.29 10.96 3.58
N SER A 126 12.11 9.93 3.39
CA SER A 126 12.95 9.76 2.19
C SER A 126 12.11 9.42 0.96
N VAL A 127 11.09 8.56 1.12
CA VAL A 127 10.14 8.23 0.05
C VAL A 127 9.41 9.49 -0.43
N ILE A 128 8.95 10.36 0.49
CA ILE A 128 8.35 11.65 0.14
C ILE A 128 9.32 12.52 -0.68
N ALA A 129 10.58 12.60 -0.26
CA ALA A 129 11.59 13.36 -1.00
C ALA A 129 11.84 12.81 -2.41
N ASN A 130 11.76 11.49 -2.59
CA ASN A 130 11.99 10.80 -3.87
C ASN A 130 10.84 11.03 -4.87
N VAL A 131 9.59 10.95 -4.43
CA VAL A 131 8.43 11.06 -5.33
C VAL A 131 8.12 12.50 -5.77
N LEU A 132 8.55 13.50 -4.98
CA LEU A 132 8.31 14.91 -5.29
C LEU A 132 9.24 15.43 -6.39
N LYS A 133 8.69 16.21 -7.32
CA LYS A 133 9.45 17.07 -8.24
C LYS A 133 10.19 18.15 -7.46
N PRO A 134 11.33 18.68 -7.95
CA PRO A 134 11.83 19.96 -7.46
C PRO A 134 10.75 21.04 -7.45
N GLY A 135 10.67 21.79 -6.36
CA GLY A 135 9.60 22.76 -6.10
C GLY A 135 8.27 22.13 -5.66
N GLY A 136 8.13 20.79 -5.70
CA GLY A 136 6.97 20.07 -5.19
C GLY A 136 6.87 20.16 -3.67
N ILE A 137 5.64 20.04 -3.15
CA ILE A 137 5.36 20.31 -1.74
C ILE A 137 4.92 19.08 -0.95
N PHE A 138 5.28 19.02 0.32
CA PHE A 138 4.64 18.14 1.29
C PHE A 138 4.01 18.97 2.40
N GLU A 139 2.71 18.77 2.63
CA GLU A 139 1.98 19.40 3.72
C GLU A 139 1.45 18.37 4.71
N LEU A 140 1.75 18.59 6.00
CA LEU A 140 1.16 17.83 7.10
C LEU A 140 0.39 18.76 8.02
N ALA A 141 -0.91 18.51 8.17
CA ALA A 141 -1.77 19.18 9.14
C ALA A 141 -2.08 18.24 10.31
N THR A 142 -2.03 18.74 11.55
CA THR A 142 -2.36 17.96 12.75
C THR A 142 -2.92 18.86 13.85
N ASP A 143 -3.72 18.30 14.76
CA ASP A 143 -4.20 18.95 15.98
C ASP A 143 -3.32 18.64 17.21
N GLU A 144 -2.22 17.90 17.02
CA GLU A 144 -1.29 17.45 18.05
C GLU A 144 0.10 18.05 17.84
N GLU A 145 0.47 19.06 18.64
CA GLU A 145 1.72 19.82 18.50
C GLU A 145 2.97 18.94 18.54
N TRP A 146 3.09 18.09 19.57
CA TRP A 146 4.23 17.22 19.79
C TRP A 146 4.46 16.29 18.58
N TYR A 147 3.38 15.80 17.98
CA TYR A 147 3.44 14.92 16.83
C TYR A 147 3.84 15.70 15.56
N GLY A 148 3.27 16.89 15.37
CA GLY A 148 3.65 17.78 14.27
C GLY A 148 5.13 18.17 14.32
N MET A 149 5.65 18.47 15.52
CA MET A 149 7.07 18.75 15.76
C MET A 149 7.94 17.51 15.49
N GLU A 150 7.51 16.32 15.93
CA GLU A 150 8.25 15.07 15.67
C GLU A 150 8.41 14.82 14.16
N VAL A 151 7.32 14.94 13.39
CA VAL A 151 7.37 14.73 11.94
C VAL A 151 8.16 15.85 11.24
N ARG A 152 7.98 17.11 11.67
CA ARG A 152 8.78 18.26 11.17
C ARG A 152 10.27 18.00 11.34
N ASN A 153 10.70 17.56 12.53
CA ASN A 153 12.10 17.33 12.81
C ASN A 153 12.65 16.18 11.96
N ALA A 154 11.89 15.09 11.82
CA ALA A 154 12.28 13.95 10.98
C ALA A 154 12.40 14.32 9.49
N LEU A 155 11.51 15.16 8.96
CA LEU A 155 11.58 15.62 7.56
C LEU A 155 12.71 16.62 7.34
N SER A 156 13.03 17.45 8.34
CA SER A 156 14.09 18.45 8.25
C SER A 156 15.49 17.83 8.18
N THR A 157 15.65 16.56 8.57
CA THR A 157 16.92 15.83 8.43
C THR A 157 17.10 15.15 7.07
N VAL A 158 16.08 15.17 6.20
CA VAL A 158 16.12 14.46 4.90
C VAL A 158 16.76 15.35 3.82
N PRO A 159 17.83 14.89 3.16
CA PRO A 159 18.38 15.59 2.00
C PRO A 159 17.32 15.81 0.92
N GLY A 160 17.28 17.01 0.36
CA GLY A 160 16.30 17.36 -0.66
C GLY A 160 14.97 17.89 -0.12
N LEU A 161 14.71 17.88 1.19
CA LEU A 161 13.53 18.56 1.74
C LEU A 161 13.96 19.78 2.55
N LYS A 162 13.28 20.91 2.31
CA LYS A 162 13.46 22.14 3.08
C LYS A 162 12.14 22.50 3.74
N LEU A 163 12.18 22.76 5.05
CA LEU A 163 11.03 23.35 5.75
C LEU A 163 10.81 24.76 5.20
N GLU A 164 9.66 24.98 4.57
CA GLU A 164 9.23 26.27 4.07
C GLU A 164 8.48 27.04 5.17
N SER A 165 7.57 26.39 5.88
CA SER A 165 6.85 27.02 6.99
C SER A 165 6.34 26.04 8.04
N TRP A 166 6.21 26.56 9.27
CA TRP A 166 5.49 25.95 10.39
C TRP A 166 4.48 26.97 10.89
N ALA A 167 3.20 26.71 10.70
CA ALA A 167 2.12 27.63 11.03
C ALA A 167 1.19 27.06 12.10
N VAL A 168 0.72 27.94 12.98
CA VAL A 168 -0.32 27.64 13.98
C VAL A 168 -1.60 28.34 13.54
N ASN A 169 -2.69 27.59 13.43
CA ASN A 169 -3.98 28.01 12.89
C ASN A 169 -3.88 28.72 11.53
N PRO A 170 -3.22 28.12 10.53
CA PRO A 170 -3.13 28.73 9.20
C PRO A 170 -4.53 28.87 8.58
N GLU A 171 -4.74 29.95 7.85
CA GLU A 171 -5.90 30.06 6.96
C GLU A 171 -5.72 29.11 5.77
N ARG A 172 -6.61 28.12 5.65
CA ARG A 172 -6.61 27.17 4.53
C ARG A 172 -7.83 27.38 3.66
N LYS A 173 -7.60 27.54 2.35
CA LYS A 173 -8.68 27.68 1.35
C LYS A 173 -9.58 26.44 1.26
N VAL A 174 -9.06 25.29 1.65
CA VAL A 174 -9.75 24.00 1.68
C VAL A 174 -9.49 23.36 3.02
N THR A 175 -10.56 23.02 3.75
CA THR A 175 -10.48 22.42 5.09
C THR A 175 -11.10 21.03 5.09
N THR A 176 -10.59 20.15 5.96
CA THR A 176 -11.19 18.82 6.13
C THR A 176 -12.34 18.83 7.13
N LYS A 177 -13.16 17.76 7.14
CA LYS A 177 -14.15 17.53 8.21
C LYS A 177 -13.51 17.55 9.61
N TYR A 178 -12.33 16.94 9.75
CA TYR A 178 -11.61 16.88 11.03
C TYR A 178 -11.13 18.26 11.46
N GLU A 179 -10.59 19.03 10.52
CA GLU A 179 -10.15 20.40 10.79
C GLU A 179 -11.27 21.26 11.37
N ARG A 180 -12.44 21.29 10.72
CA ARG A 180 -13.61 22.02 11.22
C ARG A 180 -14.08 21.52 12.59
N LYS A 181 -14.03 20.19 12.80
CA LYS A 181 -14.36 19.59 14.11
C LYS A 181 -13.39 20.06 15.20
N TRP A 182 -12.08 20.03 14.93
CA TRP A 182 -11.05 20.40 15.90
C TRP A 182 -11.06 21.88 16.22
N ILE A 183 -11.24 22.73 15.21
CA ILE A 183 -11.45 24.18 15.39
C ILE A 183 -12.70 24.42 16.27
N GLY A 184 -13.81 23.73 15.98
CA GLY A 184 -15.02 23.82 16.81
C GLY A 184 -14.85 23.33 18.26
N MET A 185 -13.83 22.52 18.53
CA MET A 185 -13.44 22.09 19.88
C MET A 185 -12.38 23.01 20.51
N GLY A 186 -12.02 24.12 19.87
CA GLY A 186 -10.98 25.03 20.35
C GLY A 186 -9.55 24.49 20.27
N LYS A 187 -9.33 23.38 19.53
CA LYS A 187 -7.98 22.86 19.31
C LYS A 187 -7.22 23.75 18.33
N LYS A 188 -5.91 23.88 18.55
CA LYS A 188 -4.99 24.49 17.59
C LYS A 188 -4.70 23.52 16.45
N ILE A 189 -4.54 24.05 15.25
CA ILE A 189 -4.08 23.31 14.08
C ILE A 189 -2.65 23.70 13.78
N TYR A 190 -1.78 22.71 13.60
CA TYR A 190 -0.39 22.88 13.25
C TYR A 190 -0.19 22.38 11.82
N LEU A 191 0.44 23.20 10.98
CA LEU A 191 0.74 22.86 9.59
C LEU A 191 2.23 22.99 9.34
N SER A 192 2.86 21.89 8.94
CA SER A 192 4.20 21.89 8.37
C SER A 192 4.10 21.89 6.85
N ARG A 193 4.83 22.79 6.20
CA ARG A 193 5.00 22.78 4.74
C ARG A 193 6.48 22.63 4.40
N PHE A 194 6.78 21.60 3.62
CA PHE A 194 8.11 21.32 3.08
C PHE A 194 8.09 21.49 1.57
N VAL A 195 9.20 21.95 1.02
CA VAL A 195 9.45 22.04 -0.43
C VAL A 195 10.63 21.16 -0.80
N LYS A 196 10.49 20.43 -1.91
CA LYS A 196 11.57 19.62 -2.49
C LYS A 196 12.57 20.55 -3.17
N THR A 197 13.83 20.48 -2.78
CA THR A 197 14.94 21.20 -3.41
C THR A 197 15.56 20.38 -4.54
N ASP A 198 16.40 21.01 -5.36
CA ASP A 198 17.15 20.34 -6.43
C ASP A 198 18.23 19.38 -5.92
N ALA A 199 18.49 19.33 -4.61
CA ALA A 199 19.42 18.36 -4.05
C ALA A 199 18.88 16.94 -4.30
N ASP A 200 19.69 16.15 -4.99
CA ASP A 200 19.36 14.76 -5.29
C ASP A 200 19.28 13.97 -3.98
N ALA A 201 18.11 13.40 -3.73
CA ALA A 201 18.03 12.25 -2.85
C ALA A 201 18.41 11.07 -3.75
N ASP A 202 19.67 10.64 -3.66
CA ASP A 202 20.15 9.42 -4.30
C ASP A 202 19.37 8.24 -3.69
N THR A 203 18.21 7.94 -4.23
CA THR A 203 17.51 6.69 -3.97
C THR A 203 16.99 6.17 -5.30
N ASN A 204 17.83 5.37 -5.92
CA ASN A 204 17.48 4.50 -7.02
C ASN A 204 16.42 3.50 -6.52
N THR A 205 15.14 3.85 -6.59
CA THR A 205 14.05 2.89 -6.37
C THR A 205 13.86 2.12 -7.67
N ALA A 206 14.60 1.02 -7.79
CA ALA A 206 14.30 0.01 -8.79
C ALA A 206 12.83 -0.39 -8.64
N SER A 207 12.04 -0.15 -9.67
CA SER A 207 10.68 -0.68 -9.75
C SER A 207 10.78 -2.21 -9.57
N PRO A 208 9.99 -2.83 -8.69
CA PRO A 208 9.96 -4.28 -8.60
C PRO A 208 9.53 -4.81 -9.97
N GLY A 209 10.47 -5.43 -10.68
CA GLY A 209 10.17 -6.14 -11.91
C GLY A 209 9.11 -7.18 -11.59
N ARG A 210 7.92 -7.01 -12.17
CA ARG A 210 6.86 -8.00 -12.05
C ARG A 210 7.38 -9.31 -12.64
N THR A 211 7.54 -10.35 -11.82
CA THR A 211 7.87 -11.68 -12.34
C THR A 211 6.61 -12.30 -12.94
N GLU A 212 6.66 -12.65 -14.23
CA GLU A 212 5.51 -13.01 -15.06
C GLU A 212 4.88 -14.39 -14.77
N GLN A 213 5.58 -15.27 -14.05
CA GLN A 213 5.09 -16.62 -13.73
C GLN A 213 4.68 -16.75 -12.27
N MET A 214 3.36 -16.86 -12.03
CA MET A 214 2.73 -16.88 -10.70
C MET A 214 1.98 -18.18 -10.41
N HIS A 215 2.39 -19.25 -11.08
CA HIS A 215 1.96 -20.60 -10.77
C HIS A 215 3.15 -21.56 -10.92
N VAL A 216 3.21 -22.53 -10.03
CA VAL A 216 4.24 -23.57 -10.06
C VAL A 216 3.52 -24.91 -10.17
N ARG A 217 4.04 -25.79 -11.02
CA ARG A 217 3.59 -27.18 -11.13
C ARG A 217 4.56 -28.06 -10.37
N VAL A 218 4.03 -28.89 -9.50
CA VAL A 218 4.82 -29.83 -8.72
C VAL A 218 4.38 -31.24 -9.09
N SER A 219 5.25 -32.01 -9.73
CA SER A 219 4.96 -33.39 -10.12
C SER A 219 4.68 -34.28 -8.91
N GLY A 220 3.72 -35.20 -9.05
CA GLY A 220 3.36 -36.18 -8.02
C GLY A 220 1.92 -36.08 -7.54
N LYS A 221 1.54 -37.04 -6.68
CA LYS A 221 0.24 -37.13 -6.02
C LYS A 221 0.42 -37.38 -4.54
N GLY A 222 -0.46 -36.81 -3.72
CA GLY A 222 -0.45 -37.06 -2.28
C GLY A 222 -1.59 -36.35 -1.57
N SER A 223 -1.73 -36.62 -0.27
CA SER A 223 -2.74 -35.96 0.56
C SER A 223 -2.36 -34.49 0.80
N LEU A 224 -3.00 -33.59 0.04
CA LEU A 224 -2.83 -32.14 0.22
C LEU A 224 -3.26 -31.68 1.62
N ASP A 225 -4.27 -32.29 2.21
CA ASP A 225 -4.67 -32.03 3.60
C ASP A 225 -3.54 -32.29 4.60
N ARG A 226 -2.80 -33.39 4.44
CA ARG A 226 -1.67 -33.73 5.29
C ARG A 226 -0.53 -32.73 5.09
N PHE A 227 -0.23 -32.40 3.83
CA PHE A 227 0.78 -31.40 3.50
C PHE A 227 0.47 -30.03 4.13
N LEU A 228 -0.75 -29.51 3.94
CA LEU A 228 -1.14 -28.20 4.45
C LEU A 228 -1.12 -28.10 5.98
N LYS A 229 -1.38 -29.21 6.68
CA LYS A 229 -1.21 -29.30 8.14
C LYS A 229 0.26 -29.25 8.56
N GLU A 230 1.16 -29.88 7.80
CA GLU A 230 2.60 -29.91 8.11
C GLU A 230 3.27 -28.53 7.98
N ILE A 231 2.84 -27.75 6.99
CA ILE A 231 3.39 -26.41 6.75
C ILE A 231 2.66 -25.29 7.50
N TYR A 232 1.68 -25.61 8.33
CA TYR A 232 0.99 -24.63 9.17
C TYR A 232 1.97 -23.91 10.12
N ASP A 233 1.86 -22.58 10.18
CA ASP A 233 2.75 -21.69 10.95
C ASP A 233 4.25 -21.81 10.59
N ARG A 234 4.55 -22.41 9.44
CA ARG A 234 5.89 -22.42 8.82
C ARG A 234 6.02 -21.27 7.85
N GLY A 235 7.23 -20.78 7.69
CA GLY A 235 7.55 -19.66 6.81
C GLY A 235 9.04 -19.60 6.54
N GLU A 236 9.42 -18.80 5.56
CA GLU A 236 10.82 -18.56 5.17
C GLU A 236 10.99 -17.08 4.86
N GLY A 237 12.24 -16.62 4.96
CA GLY A 237 12.56 -15.22 4.76
C GLY A 237 13.89 -14.83 5.37
N ASP A 238 14.27 -13.59 5.13
CA ASP A 238 15.41 -12.91 5.69
C ASP A 238 14.98 -11.67 6.50
N ARG A 239 15.84 -10.65 6.59
CA ARG A 239 15.53 -9.41 7.31
C ARG A 239 14.60 -8.48 6.53
N GLU A 240 14.55 -8.60 5.21
CA GLU A 240 13.80 -7.70 4.32
C GLU A 240 12.50 -8.34 3.83
N THR A 241 12.50 -9.66 3.64
CA THR A 241 11.36 -10.41 3.10
C THR A 241 11.01 -11.57 4.02
N LEU A 242 9.73 -11.74 4.35
CA LEU A 242 9.27 -12.84 5.18
C LEU A 242 7.86 -13.26 4.77
N TRP A 243 7.63 -14.56 4.63
CA TRP A 243 6.29 -15.11 4.45
C TRP A 243 6.02 -16.24 5.43
N VAL A 244 4.77 -16.37 5.87
CA VAL A 244 4.32 -17.39 6.83
C VAL A 244 2.96 -17.93 6.45
N CYS A 245 2.80 -19.26 6.50
CA CYS A 245 1.53 -19.97 6.38
C CYS A 245 0.70 -19.81 7.65
N LYS A 246 -0.53 -19.31 7.58
CA LYS A 246 -1.35 -19.04 8.78
C LYS A 246 -2.62 -19.85 8.91
N LYS A 247 -3.31 -20.15 7.82
CA LYS A 247 -4.55 -20.95 7.86
C LYS A 247 -4.62 -21.82 6.63
N ASN A 248 -5.18 -23.00 6.77
CA ASN A 248 -5.53 -23.84 5.63
C ASN A 248 -7.03 -24.11 5.63
N TYR A 249 -7.58 -24.28 4.43
CA TYR A 249 -8.97 -24.60 4.19
C TYR A 249 -9.01 -25.70 3.13
N ALA A 250 -9.82 -26.72 3.36
CA ALA A 250 -10.08 -27.78 2.40
C ALA A 250 -11.59 -27.92 2.22
N SER A 251 -12.06 -27.98 0.98
CA SER A 251 -13.45 -28.30 0.66
C SER A 251 -13.59 -29.79 0.33
N PRO A 252 -14.77 -30.40 0.55
CA PRO A 252 -15.08 -31.74 0.04
C PRO A 252 -14.85 -31.88 -1.47
N ASP A 253 -15.05 -30.78 -2.22
CA ASP A 253 -14.86 -30.73 -3.68
C ASP A 253 -13.37 -30.66 -4.11
N GLY A 254 -12.43 -30.88 -3.19
CA GLY A 254 -10.99 -30.96 -3.49
C GLY A 254 -10.28 -29.60 -3.62
N VAL A 255 -10.92 -28.48 -3.27
CA VAL A 255 -10.27 -27.17 -3.24
C VAL A 255 -9.48 -27.00 -1.95
N HIS A 256 -8.18 -26.77 -2.10
CA HIS A 256 -7.25 -26.56 -0.98
C HIS A 256 -6.71 -25.13 -1.03
N LEU A 257 -6.93 -24.35 0.03
CA LEU A 257 -6.47 -22.97 0.17
C LEU A 257 -5.52 -22.84 1.35
N LEU A 258 -4.51 -22.00 1.20
CA LEU A 258 -3.53 -21.66 2.23
C LEU A 258 -3.41 -20.15 2.36
N GLU A 259 -3.80 -19.60 3.50
CA GLU A 259 -3.59 -18.19 3.85
C GLU A 259 -2.09 -17.99 4.11
N ILE A 260 -1.49 -17.09 3.33
CA ILE A 260 -0.13 -16.61 3.49
C ILE A 260 -0.20 -15.18 4.02
N VAL A 261 0.64 -14.89 5.01
CA VAL A 261 1.00 -13.52 5.39
C VAL A 261 2.41 -13.28 4.87
N ALA A 262 2.57 -12.30 3.99
CA ALA A 262 3.87 -11.91 3.42
C ALA A 262 4.21 -10.47 3.80
N THR A 263 5.49 -10.22 3.99
CA THR A 263 6.03 -8.95 4.47
C THR A 263 7.26 -8.58 3.66
N ASP A 264 7.27 -7.37 3.10
CA ASP A 264 8.43 -6.77 2.42
C ASP A 264 8.76 -5.46 3.16
N GLY A 265 9.76 -5.49 4.01
CA GLY A 265 10.06 -4.42 4.98
C GLY A 265 8.88 -4.16 5.92
N ALA A 266 8.24 -3.00 5.77
CA ALA A 266 7.08 -2.60 6.57
C ALA A 266 5.72 -2.88 5.89
N PHE A 267 5.73 -3.35 4.64
CA PHE A 267 4.53 -3.66 3.89
C PHE A 267 4.08 -5.09 4.18
N GLU A 268 2.92 -5.24 4.82
CA GLU A 268 2.30 -6.53 5.09
C GLU A 268 1.10 -6.74 4.16
N GLN A 269 1.00 -7.92 3.56
CA GLN A 269 -0.16 -8.35 2.79
C GLN A 269 -0.56 -9.79 3.10
N LYS A 270 -1.84 -10.08 2.87
CA LYS A 270 -2.42 -11.41 3.08
C LYS A 270 -3.09 -11.87 1.81
N PHE A 271 -2.83 -13.11 1.42
CA PHE A 271 -3.39 -13.72 0.24
C PHE A 271 -3.53 -15.22 0.42
N PHE A 272 -4.32 -15.85 -0.44
CA PHE A 272 -4.44 -17.29 -0.48
C PHE A 272 -3.65 -17.86 -1.65
N LEU A 273 -2.92 -18.94 -1.40
CA LEU A 273 -2.52 -19.89 -2.43
C LEU A 273 -3.59 -20.97 -2.57
N GLN A 274 -3.87 -21.35 -3.80
CA GLN A 274 -4.74 -22.47 -4.16
C GLN A 274 -3.89 -23.63 -4.69
N PHE A 275 -4.11 -24.80 -4.11
CA PHE A 275 -3.50 -26.06 -4.53
C PHE A 275 -4.56 -26.88 -5.26
N VAL A 276 -4.27 -27.28 -6.50
CA VAL A 276 -5.18 -28.06 -7.34
C VAL A 276 -4.49 -29.35 -7.74
N GLN A 277 -4.91 -30.47 -7.16
CA GLN A 277 -4.43 -31.80 -7.57
C GLN A 277 -4.97 -32.13 -8.95
N ARG A 278 -4.08 -32.52 -9.86
CA ARG A 278 -4.38 -33.02 -11.20
C ARG A 278 -3.89 -34.46 -11.34
N GLU A 279 -4.01 -35.01 -12.55
CA GLU A 279 -3.67 -36.40 -12.84
C GLU A 279 -2.19 -36.75 -12.68
N GLU A 280 -1.26 -35.80 -12.80
CA GLU A 280 0.19 -36.07 -12.72
C GLU A 280 0.95 -35.05 -11.86
N ASP A 281 0.31 -33.94 -11.52
CA ASP A 281 0.93 -32.84 -10.79
C ASP A 281 -0.07 -32.16 -9.84
N VAL A 282 0.46 -31.25 -9.04
CA VAL A 282 -0.29 -30.28 -8.25
C VAL A 282 0.04 -28.90 -8.79
N LEU A 283 -1.00 -28.15 -9.16
CA LEU A 283 -0.85 -26.74 -9.49
C LEU A 283 -0.94 -25.90 -8.22
N VAL A 284 0.13 -25.15 -7.93
CA VAL A 284 0.17 -24.12 -6.90
C VAL A 284 0.01 -22.76 -7.58
N LYS A 285 -1.02 -21.99 -7.22
CA LYS A 285 -1.26 -20.67 -7.81
C LYS A 285 -1.85 -19.70 -6.78
N ILE A 286 -1.77 -18.40 -7.03
CA ILE A 286 -2.53 -17.42 -6.26
C ILE A 286 -4.03 -17.69 -6.45
N ALA A 287 -4.78 -17.74 -5.36
CA ALA A 287 -6.22 -17.91 -5.41
C ALA A 287 -6.87 -16.69 -6.09
N PRO A 288 -7.86 -16.88 -6.99
CA PRO A 288 -8.42 -15.81 -7.83
C PRO A 288 -8.88 -14.55 -7.07
N TYR A 289 -9.32 -14.69 -5.82
CA TYR A 289 -9.87 -13.59 -5.02
C TYR A 289 -8.83 -12.81 -4.21
N SER A 290 -7.56 -13.21 -4.23
CA SER A 290 -6.56 -12.64 -3.33
C SER A 290 -5.83 -11.42 -3.86
N SER A 291 -5.61 -11.35 -5.19
CA SER A 291 -4.92 -10.25 -5.90
C SER A 291 -3.82 -9.54 -5.05
N PRO A 292 -2.79 -10.24 -4.56
CA PRO A 292 -1.70 -9.60 -3.84
C PRO A 292 -0.84 -8.77 -4.79
N PHE A 293 -0.11 -7.81 -4.22
CA PHE A 293 1.01 -7.19 -4.91
C PHE A 293 2.11 -8.23 -5.12
N LEU A 294 2.65 -8.29 -6.33
CA LEU A 294 3.64 -9.30 -6.71
C LEU A 294 5.04 -8.89 -6.21
N THR A 295 5.22 -8.98 -4.89
CA THR A 295 6.47 -8.60 -4.21
C THR A 295 7.42 -9.80 -4.09
N PRO A 296 8.71 -9.56 -3.76
CA PRO A 296 9.66 -10.63 -3.47
C PRO A 296 9.16 -11.65 -2.44
N ALA A 297 8.52 -11.21 -1.34
CA ALA A 297 7.97 -12.14 -0.35
C ALA A 297 6.78 -12.98 -0.89
N VAL A 298 5.96 -12.44 -1.79
CA VAL A 298 4.88 -13.20 -2.46
C VAL A 298 5.46 -14.25 -3.41
N LYS A 299 6.47 -13.87 -4.19
CA LYS A 299 7.19 -14.81 -5.05
C LYS A 299 7.83 -15.93 -4.22
N GLY A 300 8.55 -15.57 -3.16
CA GLY A 300 9.18 -16.51 -2.24
C GLY A 300 8.17 -17.46 -1.58
N ALA A 301 6.95 -16.98 -1.27
CA ALA A 301 5.90 -17.84 -0.74
C ALA A 301 5.41 -18.88 -1.76
N ILE A 302 5.25 -18.50 -3.03
CA ILE A 302 4.84 -19.42 -4.10
C ILE A 302 5.93 -20.48 -4.33
N GLU A 303 7.17 -20.04 -4.50
CA GLU A 303 8.31 -20.93 -4.77
C GLU A 303 8.60 -21.84 -3.56
N GLY A 304 8.70 -21.27 -2.36
CA GLY A 304 9.00 -22.03 -1.15
C GLY A 304 7.91 -23.01 -0.73
N THR A 305 6.62 -22.68 -0.94
CA THR A 305 5.55 -23.67 -0.71
C THR A 305 5.56 -24.79 -1.75
N ALA A 306 5.89 -24.49 -3.00
CA ALA A 306 6.04 -25.51 -4.04
C ALA A 306 7.24 -26.44 -3.78
N GLU A 307 8.37 -25.91 -3.30
CA GLU A 307 9.52 -26.71 -2.88
C GLU A 307 9.18 -27.64 -1.71
N LYS A 308 8.52 -27.11 -0.67
CA LYS A 308 8.04 -27.93 0.45
C LYS A 308 7.08 -29.03 -0.01
N LEU A 309 6.20 -28.73 -0.96
CA LEU A 309 5.28 -29.71 -1.54
C LEU A 309 6.06 -30.79 -2.30
N LYS A 310 7.05 -30.40 -3.10
CA LYS A 310 7.91 -31.35 -3.82
C LYS A 310 8.62 -32.30 -2.87
N SER A 311 9.20 -31.78 -1.79
CA SER A 311 9.83 -32.60 -0.75
C SER A 311 8.84 -33.51 -0.03
N PHE A 312 7.60 -33.07 0.17
CA PHE A 312 6.55 -33.89 0.80
C PHE A 312 6.10 -35.04 -0.10
N LEU A 313 5.83 -34.77 -1.39
CA LEU A 313 5.40 -35.78 -2.37
C LEU A 313 6.49 -36.80 -2.71
N GLY A 314 7.76 -36.44 -2.54
CA GLY A 314 8.90 -37.34 -2.74
C GLY A 314 9.18 -38.28 -1.56
N ARG A 315 8.44 -38.20 -0.45
CA ARG A 315 8.61 -39.12 0.69
C ARG A 315 7.97 -40.48 0.36
N PRO A 316 8.60 -41.62 0.69
CA PRO A 316 7.94 -42.91 0.59
C PRO A 316 6.68 -42.90 1.46
N ASP A 317 5.56 -43.44 0.95
CA ASP A 317 4.29 -43.46 1.66
C ASP A 317 4.47 -44.11 3.05
N ALA A 318 4.28 -43.31 4.10
CA ALA A 318 4.17 -43.86 5.44
C ALA A 318 2.85 -44.66 5.50
N PRO A 319 2.88 -45.94 5.92
CA PRO A 319 1.69 -46.78 5.94
C PRO A 319 0.60 -46.09 6.78
N GLU A 320 -0.61 -46.01 6.20
CA GLU A 320 -1.78 -45.51 6.91
C GLU A 320 -1.97 -46.33 8.19
N LYS A 321 -1.73 -45.71 9.35
CA LYS A 321 -2.19 -46.28 10.61
C LYS A 321 -3.71 -46.12 10.65
N HIS A 322 -4.42 -47.13 10.20
CA HIS A 322 -5.81 -47.35 10.59
C HIS A 322 -5.83 -47.49 12.12
N ILE A 323 -6.49 -46.56 12.80
CA ILE A 323 -6.95 -46.70 14.19
C ILE A 323 -8.43 -47.04 14.12
#